data_AF-A0A7X2TZV2-F1
#
_entry.id   AF-A0A7X2TZV2-F1
#
_cell.length_a   1.000
_cell.length_b   1.000
_cell.length_c   1.000
_cell.angle_alpha   90.00
_cell.angle_beta   90.00
_cell.angle_gamma   90.00
#
_symmetry.space_group_name_H-M   'P 1'
#
loop_
_entity.id
_entity.type
_entity.pdbx_description
1 polymer ?
#
loop_
_entity_poly.entity_id
_entity_poly.type
_entity_poly.pdbx_seq_one_letter_code
_entity_poly.pdbx_strand_id
1 'polypeptide(L)'
;MSALGPPPLPVPPISVVIRCVGAGVAGAVAYLATLFRFLTYSQRNRLSAESYVAFAVAVLVIGFLAALGAGKVRYRIAGCVPLGVFVVHAGVIAVDLQKDPTDHNLFPFEFVILGICASPAYIGAAAAGLADRLRRRT
;
A
#
# COMPACT_ATOMS: atom_id res chain seq x y z
N MET A 1 -43.67 -22.31 -4.48
CA MET A 1 -42.98 -21.02 -4.22
C MET A 1 -41.66 -21.32 -3.53
N SER A 2 -40.61 -21.57 -4.31
CA SER A 2 -39.29 -21.94 -3.79
C SER A 2 -38.43 -20.69 -3.63
N ALA A 3 -38.06 -20.40 -2.39
CA ALA A 3 -37.06 -19.40 -2.03
C ALA A 3 -35.67 -19.87 -2.50
N LEU A 4 -35.29 -19.47 -3.72
CA LEU A 4 -33.90 -19.54 -4.16
C LEU A 4 -33.18 -18.32 -3.59
N GLY A 5 -32.45 -18.53 -2.48
CA GLY A 5 -31.56 -17.51 -1.94
C GLY A 5 -30.51 -17.07 -2.96
N PRO A 6 -29.92 -15.87 -2.79
CA PRO A 6 -28.89 -15.40 -3.70
C PRO A 6 -27.72 -16.40 -3.76
N PRO A 7 -27.12 -16.58 -4.95
CA PRO A 7 -26.00 -17.49 -5.11
C PRO A 7 -24.84 -17.08 -4.18
N PRO A 8 -24.10 -18.04 -3.62
CA PRO A 8 -22.96 -17.74 -2.76
C PRO A 8 -21.91 -16.93 -3.54
N LEU A 9 -21.31 -15.95 -2.85
CA LEU A 9 -20.25 -15.14 -3.44
C LEU A 9 -19.04 -16.01 -3.82
N PRO A 10 -18.42 -15.78 -4.98
CA PRO A 10 -17.24 -16.53 -5.38
C PRO A 10 -16.08 -16.29 -4.42
N VAL A 11 -15.58 -17.37 -3.81
CA VAL A 11 -14.40 -17.33 -2.94
C VAL A 11 -13.15 -17.11 -3.81
N PRO A 12 -12.31 -16.11 -3.53
CA PRO A 12 -11.11 -15.88 -4.33
C PRO A 12 -10.14 -17.05 -4.19
N PRO A 13 -9.40 -17.42 -5.26
CA PRO A 13 -8.42 -18.49 -5.18
C PRO A 13 -7.32 -18.15 -4.16
N ILE A 14 -6.83 -19.15 -3.41
CA ILE A 14 -5.76 -19.00 -2.39
C ILE A 14 -4.53 -18.26 -2.95
N SER A 15 -4.18 -18.49 -4.21
CA SER A 15 -3.07 -17.81 -4.88
C SER A 15 -3.25 -16.30 -5.01
N VAL A 16 -4.49 -15.82 -5.08
CA VAL A 16 -4.83 -14.39 -5.10
C VAL A 16 -4.71 -13.82 -3.69
N VAL A 17 -5.19 -14.54 -2.67
CA VAL A 17 -5.07 -14.13 -1.26
C VAL A 17 -3.59 -13.96 -0.88
N ILE A 18 -2.74 -14.95 -1.19
CA ILE A 18 -1.29 -14.89 -0.91
C ILE A 18 -0.63 -13.68 -1.61
N ARG A 19 -1.02 -13.37 -2.85
CA ARG A 19 -0.49 -12.19 -3.58
C ARG A 19 -0.93 -10.87 -2.96
N CYS A 20 -2.18 -10.78 -2.52
CA CYS A 20 -2.71 -9.58 -1.89
C CYS A 20 -2.08 -9.36 -0.52
N VAL A 21 -1.90 -10.44 0.27
CA VAL A 21 -1.20 -10.38 1.55
C VAL A 21 0.26 -10.00 1.35
N GLY A 22 0.96 -10.61 0.39
CA GLY A 22 2.36 -10.27 0.09
C GLY A 22 2.54 -8.82 -0.35
N ALA A 23 1.66 -8.30 -1.20
CA ALA A 23 1.67 -6.90 -1.62
C ALA A 23 1.35 -5.95 -0.46
N GLY A 24 0.37 -6.31 0.39
CA GLY A 24 0.02 -5.55 1.59
C GLY A 24 1.16 -5.47 2.60
N VAL A 25 1.83 -6.60 2.88
CA VAL A 25 3.00 -6.66 3.75
C VAL A 25 4.16 -5.84 3.17
N ALA A 26 4.46 -5.98 1.88
CA ALA A 26 5.50 -5.20 1.22
C ALA A 26 5.20 -3.68 1.25
N GLY A 27 3.94 -3.29 1.02
CA GLY A 27 3.49 -1.90 1.13
C GLY A 27 3.59 -1.35 2.56
N ALA A 28 3.20 -2.15 3.56
CA ALA A 28 3.32 -1.77 4.97
C ALA A 28 4.78 -1.62 5.41
N VAL A 29 5.67 -2.53 4.97
CA VAL A 29 7.12 -2.44 5.24
C VAL A 29 7.73 -1.22 4.55
N ALA A 30 7.40 -0.99 3.28
CA ALA A 30 7.89 0.17 2.54
C ALA A 30 7.43 1.48 3.19
N TYR A 31 6.17 1.53 3.63
CA TYR A 31 5.60 2.67 4.32
C TYR A 31 6.21 2.90 5.70
N LEU A 32 6.41 1.84 6.50
CA LEU A 32 7.11 1.97 7.77
C LEU A 32 8.54 2.48 7.56
N ALA A 33 9.26 1.95 6.57
CA ALA A 33 10.63 2.38 6.25
C ALA A 33 10.71 3.84 5.76
N THR A 34 9.70 4.32 5.03
CA THR A 34 9.65 5.72 4.57
C THR A 34 9.14 6.67 5.64
N LEU A 35 8.07 6.32 6.34
CA LEU A 35 7.45 7.19 7.35
C LEU A 35 8.40 7.42 8.54
N PHE A 36 9.17 6.40 8.94
CA PHE A 36 10.25 6.57 9.91
C PHE A 36 11.33 7.52 9.44
N ARG A 37 11.45 7.80 8.13
CA ARG A 37 12.50 8.65 7.57
C ARG A 37 12.05 10.09 7.35
N PHE A 38 10.75 10.30 7.11
CA PHE A 38 10.16 11.62 6.84
C PHE A 38 9.64 12.36 8.08
N LEU A 39 9.36 11.67 9.18
CA LEU A 39 9.11 12.35 10.45
C LEU A 39 10.40 13.01 10.96
N THR A 40 10.31 14.26 11.39
CA THR A 40 11.43 14.89 12.11
C THR A 40 11.78 14.10 13.37
N TYR A 41 13.02 14.19 13.83
CA TYR A 41 13.48 13.43 15.00
C TYR A 41 12.61 13.66 16.24
N SER A 42 12.14 14.90 16.43
CA SER A 42 11.25 15.29 17.53
C SER A 42 9.84 14.67 17.41
N GLN A 43 9.29 14.58 16.20
CA GLN A 43 7.99 13.94 15.94
C GLN A 43 8.08 12.41 16.10
N ARG A 44 9.19 11.79 15.68
CA ARG A 44 9.44 10.35 15.85
C ARG A 44 9.39 9.89 17.30
N ASN A 45 9.96 10.69 18.21
CA ASN A 45 9.98 10.40 19.65
C ASN A 45 8.64 10.67 20.35
N ARG A 46 7.69 11.35 19.69
CA ARG A 46 6.36 11.62 20.25
C ARG A 46 5.32 10.58 19.86
N LEU A 47 5.57 9.79 18.81
CA LEU A 47 4.65 8.75 18.37
C LEU A 47 4.89 7.47 19.18
N SER A 48 3.82 6.95 19.78
CA SER A 48 3.86 5.64 20.44
C SER A 48 4.08 4.53 19.41
N ALA A 49 4.67 3.42 19.83
CA ALA A 49 4.80 2.21 18.99
C ALA A 49 3.45 1.77 18.40
N GLU A 50 2.36 1.94 19.16
CA GLU A 50 0.99 1.64 18.76
C GLU A 50 0.54 2.47 17.55
N SER A 51 0.98 3.72 17.45
CA SER A 51 0.65 4.59 16.31
C SER A 51 1.25 4.03 15.01
N TYR A 52 2.49 3.55 15.05
CA TYR A 52 3.14 2.90 13.90
C TYR A 52 2.43 1.63 13.48
N VAL A 53 2.00 0.81 14.45
CA VAL A 53 1.23 -0.43 14.18
C VAL A 53 -0.12 -0.09 13.54
N ALA A 54 -0.85 0.89 14.09
CA ALA A 54 -2.14 1.32 13.55
C ALA A 54 -2.02 1.79 12.10
N PHE A 55 -0.98 2.58 11.80
CA PHE A 55 -0.68 3.03 10.44
C PHE A 55 -0.31 1.88 9.50
N ALA A 56 0.54 0.95 9.94
CA ALA A 56 0.91 -0.23 9.14
C ALA A 56 -0.32 -1.10 8.82
N VAL A 57 -1.22 -1.31 9.80
CA VAL A 57 -2.48 -2.03 9.62
C VAL A 57 -3.38 -1.29 8.62
N ALA A 58 -3.53 0.03 8.74
CA ALA A 58 -4.33 0.82 7.81
C ALA A 58 -3.83 0.70 6.37
N VAL A 59 -2.52 0.84 6.14
CA VAL A 59 -1.90 0.68 4.82
C VAL A 59 -2.09 -0.73 4.28
N LEU A 60 -1.96 -1.75 5.12
CA LEU A 60 -2.17 -3.15 4.72
C LEU A 60 -3.63 -3.42 4.32
N VAL A 61 -4.60 -2.91 5.10
CA VAL A 61 -6.03 -3.03 4.79
C VAL A 61 -6.37 -2.29 3.50
N ILE A 62 -5.94 -1.04 3.35
CA ILE A 62 -6.19 -0.24 2.13
C ILE A 62 -5.55 -0.91 0.92
N GLY A 63 -4.29 -1.36 1.03
CA GLY A 63 -3.59 -2.08 -0.03
C GLY A 63 -4.27 -3.39 -0.41
N PHE A 64 -4.75 -4.15 0.57
CA PHE A 64 -5.51 -5.38 0.35
C PHE A 64 -6.84 -5.12 -0.35
N LEU A 65 -7.62 -4.14 0.10
CA LEU A 65 -8.90 -3.77 -0.51
C LEU A 65 -8.71 -3.24 -1.95
N ALA A 66 -7.69 -2.42 -2.17
CA ALA A 66 -7.35 -1.93 -3.50
C ALA A 66 -6.91 -3.08 -4.43
N ALA A 67 -6.19 -4.07 -3.89
CA ALA A 67 -5.79 -5.25 -4.65
C ALA A 67 -6.99 -6.13 -5.04
N LEU A 68 -8.02 -6.25 -4.19
CA LEU A 68 -9.27 -6.93 -4.51
C LEU A 68 -10.02 -6.26 -5.67
N GLY A 69 -10.04 -4.93 -5.71
CA GLY A 69 -10.72 -4.15 -6.76
C GLY A 69 -9.97 -4.08 -8.11
N ALA A 70 -8.65 -4.29 -8.12
CA ALA A 70 -7.82 -4.07 -9.32
C ALA A 70 -7.97 -5.13 -10.44
N GLY A 71 -8.66 -6.25 -10.17
CA GLY A 71 -8.91 -7.32 -11.14
C GLY A 71 -7.64 -8.05 -11.61
N LYS A 72 -7.74 -8.82 -12.72
CA LYS A 72 -6.64 -9.68 -13.24
C LYS A 72 -5.40 -8.92 -13.74
N VAL A 73 -5.44 -7.59 -13.80
CA VAL A 73 -4.36 -6.79 -14.38
C VAL A 73 -3.29 -6.54 -13.32
N ARG A 74 -2.28 -7.43 -13.28
CA ARG A 74 -1.22 -7.49 -12.25
C ARG A 74 -0.54 -6.15 -11.95
N TYR A 75 -0.39 -5.29 -12.95
CA TYR A 75 0.23 -3.97 -12.79
C TYR A 75 -0.66 -2.93 -12.09
N ARG A 76 -1.99 -3.11 -12.11
CA ARG A 76 -2.91 -2.21 -11.41
C ARG A 76 -2.75 -2.35 -9.89
N ILE A 77 -2.55 -3.56 -9.39
CA ILE A 77 -2.26 -3.82 -7.97
C ILE A 77 -0.96 -3.14 -7.53
N ALA A 78 0.09 -3.22 -8.35
CA ALA A 78 1.36 -2.55 -8.09
C ALA A 78 1.21 -1.02 -8.05
N GLY A 79 0.33 -0.45 -8.89
CA GLY A 79 0.02 0.98 -8.89
C GLY A 79 -0.83 1.46 -7.71
N CYS A 80 -1.64 0.58 -7.11
CA CYS A 80 -2.42 0.91 -5.92
C CYS A 80 -1.56 1.22 -4.70
N VAL A 81 -0.37 0.62 -4.60
CA VAL A 81 0.57 0.83 -3.49
C VAL A 81 1.11 2.27 -3.44
N PRO A 82 1.78 2.81 -4.47
CA PRO A 82 2.24 4.20 -4.47
C PRO A 82 1.07 5.19 -4.40
N LEU A 83 -0.06 4.88 -5.03
CA LEU A 83 -1.26 5.73 -4.93
C LEU A 83 -1.75 5.82 -3.47
N GLY A 84 -1.84 4.69 -2.75
CA GLY A 84 -2.21 4.67 -1.35
C GLY A 84 -1.23 5.45 -0.47
N VAL A 85 0.08 5.26 -0.70
CA VAL A 85 1.13 6.02 -0.01
C VAL A 85 0.96 7.52 -0.27
N PHE A 86 0.72 7.93 -1.51
CA PHE A 86 0.54 9.35 -1.88
C PHE A 86 -0.71 9.95 -1.24
N VAL A 87 -1.85 9.25 -1.25
CA VAL A 87 -3.09 9.73 -0.65
C VAL A 87 -2.94 9.90 0.86
N VAL A 88 -2.36 8.91 1.55
CA VAL A 88 -2.14 8.99 2.99
C VAL A 88 -1.15 10.11 3.32
N HIS A 89 -0.06 10.23 2.56
CA HIS A 89 0.93 11.28 2.79
C HIS A 89 0.39 12.68 2.53
N ALA A 90 -0.44 12.86 1.49
CA ALA A 90 -1.15 14.12 1.25
C ALA A 90 -2.07 14.49 2.42
N GLY A 91 -2.74 13.51 3.03
CA GLY A 91 -3.55 13.72 4.24
C GLY A 91 -2.71 14.17 5.44
N VAL A 92 -1.53 13.58 5.64
CA VAL A 92 -0.58 14.01 6.70
C VAL A 92 -0.12 15.44 6.45
N ILE A 93 0.30 15.76 5.23
CA ILE A 93 0.70 17.12 4.84
C ILE A 93 -0.41 18.12 5.12
N ALA A 94 -1.65 17.80 4.76
CA ALA A 94 -2.79 18.70 4.99
C ALA A 94 -3.03 18.97 6.48
N VAL A 95 -2.84 17.96 7.35
CA VAL A 95 -2.98 18.11 8.81
C VAL A 95 -1.82 18.89 9.41
N ASP A 96 -0.60 18.66 8.94
CA ASP A 96 0.58 19.32 9.48
C ASP A 96 0.66 20.78 9.01
N LEU A 97 0.28 21.10 7.77
CA LEU A 97 0.16 22.47 7.28
C LEU A 97 -0.88 23.32 8.05
N GLN A 98 -1.90 22.69 8.65
CA GLN A 98 -2.85 23.39 9.53
C GLN A 98 -2.23 23.77 10.88
N LYS A 99 -1.17 23.06 11.31
CA LYS A 99 -0.48 23.31 12.58
C LYS A 99 0.73 24.22 12.40
N ASP A 100 1.55 23.93 11.38
CA ASP A 100 2.73 24.69 11.01
C ASP A 100 2.91 24.69 9.48
N PRO A 101 2.74 25.83 8.80
CA PRO A 101 2.91 25.93 7.34
C PRO A 101 4.34 25.63 6.85
N THR A 102 5.32 25.56 7.74
CA THR A 102 6.74 25.37 7.40
C THR A 102 7.20 23.91 7.43
N ASP A 103 6.36 22.99 7.93
CA ASP A 103 6.70 21.57 8.14
C ASP A 103 7.00 20.80 6.84
N HIS A 104 6.48 21.25 5.69
CA HIS A 104 6.62 20.58 4.38
C HIS A 104 7.34 21.43 3.33
N ASN A 105 8.52 21.94 3.71
CA ASN A 105 9.39 22.73 2.84
C ASN A 105 9.96 21.97 1.64
N LEU A 106 9.87 20.63 1.64
CA LEU A 106 10.30 19.78 0.53
C LEU A 106 9.17 19.47 -0.47
N PHE A 107 7.95 19.98 -0.28
CA PHE A 107 6.90 19.82 -1.26
C PHE A 107 7.29 20.50 -2.60
N PRO A 108 7.13 19.85 -3.78
CA PRO A 108 6.51 18.54 -4.03
C PRO A 108 7.50 17.35 -4.09
N PHE A 109 8.80 17.58 -3.86
CA PHE A 109 9.85 16.56 -3.98
C PHE A 109 9.67 15.37 -3.03
N GLU A 110 8.98 15.56 -1.90
CA GLU A 110 8.58 14.48 -0.98
C GLU A 110 7.84 13.35 -1.72
N PHE A 111 6.93 13.70 -2.64
CA PHE A 111 6.19 12.71 -3.44
C PHE A 111 7.09 11.96 -4.43
N VAL A 112 8.10 12.63 -4.98
CA VAL A 112 9.07 11.99 -5.88
C VAL A 112 9.86 10.93 -5.11
N ILE A 113 10.35 11.28 -3.92
CA ILE A 113 11.11 10.35 -3.08
C ILE A 113 10.22 9.19 -2.64
N LEU A 114 8.98 9.46 -2.22
CA LEU A 114 8.01 8.40 -1.90
C LEU A 114 7.72 7.49 -3.10
N GLY A 115 7.62 8.04 -4.31
CA GLY A 115 7.44 7.27 -5.54
C GLY A 115 8.62 6.34 -5.81
N ILE A 116 9.85 6.84 -5.64
CA ILE A 116 11.08 6.04 -5.74
C ILE A 116 11.08 4.93 -4.68
N CYS A 117 10.74 5.25 -3.44
CA CYS A 117 10.70 4.26 -2.35
C CYS A 117 9.58 3.23 -2.52
N ALA A 118 8.47 3.58 -3.17
CA ALA A 118 7.38 2.66 -3.48
C ALA A 118 7.63 1.84 -4.77
N SER A 119 8.60 2.25 -5.60
CA SER A 119 8.91 1.59 -6.87
C SER A 119 9.27 0.09 -6.79
N PRO A 120 9.85 -0.44 -5.69
CA PRO A 120 10.09 -1.89 -5.55
C PRO A 120 8.82 -2.74 -5.62
N ALA A 121 7.64 -2.18 -5.34
CA ALA A 121 6.37 -2.87 -5.54
C ALA A 121 6.16 -3.31 -7.00
N TYR A 122 6.61 -2.51 -7.97
CA TYR A 122 6.56 -2.85 -9.39
C TYR A 122 7.55 -3.95 -9.76
N ILE A 123 8.72 -3.98 -9.12
CA ILE A 123 9.72 -5.05 -9.29
C ILE A 123 9.13 -6.37 -8.80
N GLY A 124 8.50 -6.38 -7.62
CA GLY A 124 7.81 -7.56 -7.09
C GLY A 124 6.70 -8.06 -8.00
N ALA A 125 5.87 -7.15 -8.54
CA ALA A 125 4.84 -7.49 -9.50
C ALA A 125 5.40 -8.07 -10.82
N ALA A 126 6.52 -7.52 -11.31
CA ALA A 126 7.21 -8.02 -12.49
C ALA A 126 7.79 -9.44 -12.25
N ALA A 127 8.44 -9.66 -11.12
CA ALA A 127 8.99 -10.97 -10.73
C ALA A 127 7.89 -12.04 -10.59
N ALA A 128 6.77 -11.70 -9.94
CA ALA A 128 5.61 -12.58 -9.86
C ALA A 128 5.02 -12.87 -11.25
N GLY A 129 5.00 -11.86 -12.13
CA GLY A 129 4.59 -12.01 -13.53
C GLY A 129 5.48 -12.96 -14.32
N LEU A 130 6.80 -12.90 -14.11
CA LEU A 130 7.78 -13.79 -14.74
C LEU A 130 7.63 -15.23 -14.23
N ALA A 131 7.52 -15.42 -12.92
CA ALA A 131 7.31 -16.74 -12.31
C ALA A 131 6.04 -17.43 -12.84
N ASP A 132 4.96 -16.67 -13.00
CA ASP A 132 3.71 -17.17 -13.59
C ASP A 132 3.86 -17.57 -15.06
N ARG A 133 4.71 -16.87 -15.83
CA ARG A 133 4.98 -17.22 -17.24
C ARG A 133 5.79 -18.51 -17.32
N LEU A 134 6.77 -18.69 -16.45
CA LEU A 134 7.60 -19.90 -16.39
C LEU A 134 6.75 -21.13 -16.04
N ARG A 135 5.88 -21.04 -15.03
CA ARG A 135 4.97 -22.13 -14.63
C ARG A 135 3.96 -22.57 -15.70
N ARG A 136 3.64 -21.72 -16.67
CA ARG A 136 2.71 -22.06 -17.77
C ARG A 136 3.41 -22.75 -18.94
N ARG A 137 4.75 -22.74 -18.98
CA ARG A 137 5.55 -23.33 -20.06
C ARG A 137 6.02 -24.76 -19.74
N THR A 138 6.01 -25.13 -18.46
CA THR A 138 6.21 -26.49 -17.94
C THR A 138 4.88 -27.19 -17.77
#